data_AF-A0A0E4H9W6-F1
#
_entry.id   AF-A0A0E4H9W6-F1
#
_cell.length_a   1.000
_cell.length_b   1.000
_cell.length_c   1.000
_cell.angle_alpha   90.00
_cell.angle_beta   90.00
_cell.angle_gamma   90.00
#
_symmetry.space_group_name_H-M   'P 1'
#
loop_
_entity.id
_entity.type
_entity.pdbx_description
1 polymer ?
#
loop_
_entity_poly.entity_id
_entity_poly.type
_entity_poly.pdbx_seq_one_letter_code
_entity_poly.pdbx_strand_id
1 'polypeptide(L)'
;MEASLAKQYGIRIRQHGDMPWDEFCSLIAGLMPDTPLGSIVTIRSEKDPKVIKSFSADQRRIYNDWRNRQAKLKLLDEVALDNQMKRLEATMARMFGGGV
;
A
#
# COMPACT_ATOMS: atom_id res chain seq x y z
N MET A 1 5.43 11.14 8.43
CA MET A 1 4.29 11.54 9.28
C MET A 1 4.46 13.00 9.70
N GLU A 2 5.45 13.34 10.53
CA GLU A 2 5.71 14.73 10.97
C GLU A 2 5.87 15.73 9.81
N ALA A 3 6.64 15.37 8.77
CA ALA A 3 6.79 16.22 7.58
C ALA A 3 5.46 16.49 6.83
N SER A 4 4.48 15.59 6.93
CA SER A 4 3.17 15.76 6.30
C SER A 4 2.27 16.71 7.08
N LEU A 5 2.28 16.59 8.40
CA LEU A 5 1.58 17.53 9.28
C LEU A 5 2.19 18.93 9.20
N ALA A 6 3.52 19.03 9.19
CA ALA A 6 4.21 20.30 9.03
C ALA A 6 3.91 20.95 7.67
N LYS A 7 3.84 20.15 6.60
CA LYS A 7 3.51 20.68 5.26
C LYS A 7 2.08 21.20 5.17
N GLN A 8 1.10 20.48 5.71
CA GLN A 8 -0.31 20.81 5.54
C GLN A 8 -0.83 21.79 6.59
N TYR A 9 -0.44 21.63 7.84
CA TYR A 9 -0.96 22.39 8.97
C TYR A 9 0.06 23.35 9.59
N GLY A 10 1.32 23.32 9.16
CA GLY A 10 2.38 24.18 9.71
C GLY A 10 2.83 23.80 11.13
N ILE A 11 2.33 22.69 11.68
CA ILE A 11 2.59 22.27 13.06
C ILE A 11 3.75 21.28 13.16
N ARG A 12 4.48 21.33 14.28
CA ARG A 12 5.43 20.28 14.69
C ARG A 12 4.92 19.63 15.96
N ILE A 13 4.56 18.35 15.89
CA ILE A 13 3.96 17.62 17.04
C ILE A 13 4.81 17.76 18.30
N ARG A 14 6.14 17.68 18.18
CA ARG A 14 7.06 17.78 19.33
C ARG A 14 6.99 19.11 20.09
N GLN A 15 6.42 20.16 19.49
CA GLN A 15 6.25 21.48 20.13
C GLN A 15 4.90 21.62 20.83
N HIS A 16 3.98 20.68 20.64
CA HIS A 16 2.66 20.64 21.28
C HIS A 16 2.60 19.46 22.26
N GLY A 17 3.05 19.70 23.50
CA GLY A 17 3.12 18.66 24.54
C GLY A 17 1.77 18.25 25.13
N ASP A 18 0.73 19.04 24.87
CA ASP A 18 -0.62 18.94 25.42
C ASP A 18 -1.68 18.56 24.37
N MET A 19 -1.27 18.15 23.16
CA MET A 19 -2.20 17.77 22.09
C MET A 19 -3.00 16.51 22.48
N PRO A 20 -4.34 16.60 22.52
CA PRO A 20 -5.20 15.44 22.73
C PRO A 20 -5.04 14.40 21.62
N TRP A 21 -5.16 13.12 21.97
CA TRP A 21 -4.97 12.02 21.02
C TRP A 21 -6.01 12.01 19.89
N ASP A 22 -7.26 12.37 20.21
CA ASP A 22 -8.37 12.52 19.27
C ASP A 22 -8.14 13.66 18.26
N GLU A 23 -7.56 14.78 18.70
CA GLU A 23 -7.14 15.87 17.82
C GLU A 23 -6.03 15.40 16.87
N PHE A 24 -5.03 14.69 17.39
CA PHE A 24 -3.96 14.11 16.56
C PHE A 24 -4.53 13.15 15.50
N CYS A 25 -5.45 12.26 15.89
CA CYS A 25 -6.12 11.36 14.96
C CYS A 25 -6.90 12.13 13.88
N SER A 26 -7.60 13.20 14.25
CA SER A 26 -8.35 14.05 13.33
C SER A 26 -7.44 14.71 12.28
N LEU A 27 -6.29 15.23 12.71
CA LEU A 27 -5.28 15.83 11.82
C LEU A 27 -4.71 14.81 10.82
N ILE A 28 -4.43 13.59 11.27
CA ILE A 28 -3.95 12.50 10.41
C ILE A 28 -5.03 12.06 9.41
N ALA A 29 -6.28 11.93 9.86
CA ALA A 29 -7.39 11.56 9.00
C ALA A 29 -7.68 12.61 7.91
N GLY A 30 -7.42 13.89 8.20
CA GLY A 30 -7.54 15.00 7.25
C GLY A 30 -6.37 15.18 6.28
N LEU A 31 -5.35 14.30 6.28
CA LEU A 31 -4.19 14.47 5.41
C LEU A 31 -4.56 14.35 3.92
N MET A 32 -4.13 15.35 3.16
CA MET A 32 -4.31 15.39 1.71
C MET A 32 -3.29 14.52 0.96
N PRO A 33 -3.62 14.09 -0.27
CA PRO A 33 -2.67 13.40 -1.16
C PRO A 33 -1.40 14.22 -1.45
N ASP A 34 -1.52 15.54 -1.45
CA ASP A 34 -0.43 16.53 -1.56
C ASP A 34 0.39 16.66 -0.26
N THR A 35 0.70 15.53 0.37
CA THR A 35 1.64 15.48 1.49
C THR A 35 2.64 14.38 1.25
N PRO A 36 3.86 14.44 1.83
CA PRO A 36 4.83 13.36 1.67
C PRO A 36 4.26 11.97 1.96
N LEU A 37 3.41 11.84 3.00
CA LEU A 37 2.70 10.61 3.31
C LEU A 37 1.56 10.34 2.32
N GLY A 38 0.74 11.33 2.02
CA GLY A 38 -0.37 11.23 1.07
C GLY A 38 0.08 10.76 -0.32
N SER A 39 1.23 11.24 -0.79
CA SER A 39 1.80 10.86 -2.08
C SER A 39 2.27 9.40 -2.08
N ILE A 40 2.93 8.94 -1.00
CA ILE A 40 3.32 7.53 -0.85
C ILE A 40 2.09 6.62 -0.80
N VAL A 41 1.07 7.00 -0.04
CA VAL A 41 -0.18 6.24 0.08
C VAL A 41 -0.87 6.15 -1.28
N THR A 42 -0.99 7.28 -1.99
CA THR A 42 -1.57 7.36 -3.35
C THR A 42 -0.85 6.41 -4.31
N ILE A 43 0.48 6.44 -4.34
CA ILE A 43 1.26 5.53 -5.20
C ILE A 43 0.97 4.07 -4.85
N ARG A 44 0.93 3.72 -3.56
CA ARG A 44 0.74 2.34 -3.09
C ARG A 44 -0.67 1.80 -3.28
N SER A 45 -1.69 2.67 -3.21
CA SER A 45 -3.09 2.30 -3.35
C SER A 45 -3.59 2.32 -4.79
N GLU A 46 -2.78 2.84 -5.73
CA GLU A 46 -3.15 2.96 -7.13
C GLU A 46 -3.53 1.60 -7.76
N LYS A 47 -4.60 1.61 -8.55
CA LYS A 47 -5.16 0.44 -9.22
C LYS A 47 -5.34 0.64 -10.73
N ASP A 48 -5.37 1.89 -11.22
CA ASP A 48 -5.54 2.15 -12.64
C ASP A 48 -4.25 1.79 -13.42
N PRO A 49 -4.31 0.81 -14.34
CA PRO A 49 -3.14 0.42 -15.14
C PRO A 49 -2.57 1.55 -16.00
N LYS A 50 -3.39 2.52 -16.43
CA LYS A 50 -2.93 3.67 -17.22
C LYS A 50 -2.05 4.58 -16.38
N VAL A 51 -2.50 4.87 -15.16
CA VAL A 51 -1.76 5.70 -14.20
C VAL A 51 -0.45 5.02 -13.81
N ILE A 52 -0.48 3.73 -13.49
CA ILE A 52 0.71 2.94 -13.11
C ILE A 52 1.75 2.91 -14.25
N LYS A 53 1.30 2.84 -15.51
CA LYS A 53 2.18 2.89 -16.69
C LYS A 53 2.89 4.24 -16.81
N SER A 54 2.24 5.34 -16.44
CA SER A 54 2.83 6.68 -16.45
C SER A 54 3.73 7.01 -15.24
N PHE A 55 3.87 6.10 -14.27
CA PHE A 55 4.73 6.35 -13.11
C PHE A 55 6.19 6.63 -13.48
N SER A 56 6.78 7.59 -12.78
CA SER A 56 8.23 7.81 -12.78
C SER A 56 8.97 6.60 -12.18
N ALA A 57 10.29 6.55 -12.37
CA ALA A 57 11.12 5.48 -11.81
C ALA A 57 10.96 5.36 -10.28
N ASP A 58 10.94 6.49 -9.57
CA ASP A 58 10.78 6.51 -8.11
C ASP A 58 9.39 6.07 -7.66
N GLN A 59 8.33 6.53 -8.35
CA GLN A 59 6.96 6.11 -8.05
C GLN A 59 6.82 4.60 -8.27
N ARG A 60 7.36 4.08 -9.37
CA ARG A 60 7.34 2.65 -9.69
C ARG A 60 8.12 1.82 -8.67
N ARG A 61 9.26 2.32 -8.18
CA ARG A 61 10.02 1.69 -7.10
C ARG A 61 9.17 1.58 -5.83
N ILE A 62 8.57 2.68 -5.37
CA ILE A 62 7.70 2.70 -4.18
C ILE A 62 6.52 1.71 -4.32
N TYR A 63 5.90 1.69 -5.50
CA TYR A 63 4.79 0.78 -5.81
C TYR A 63 5.23 -0.69 -5.76
N ASN A 64 6.32 -1.04 -6.44
CA ASN A 64 6.81 -2.41 -6.51
C ASN A 64 7.33 -2.91 -5.16
N ASP A 65 8.07 -2.09 -4.41
CA ASP A 65 8.57 -2.44 -3.08
C ASP A 65 7.43 -2.80 -2.12
N TRP A 66 6.34 -2.02 -2.17
CA TRP A 66 5.14 -2.30 -1.38
C TRP A 66 4.48 -3.62 -1.80
N ARG A 67 4.28 -3.84 -3.10
CA ARG A 67 3.69 -5.07 -3.63
C ARG A 67 4.52 -6.30 -3.29
N ASN A 68 5.85 -6.21 -3.38
CA ASN A 68 6.78 -7.26 -3.01
C ASN A 68 6.70 -7.58 -1.51
N ARG A 69 6.63 -6.56 -0.66
CA ARG A 69 6.42 -6.74 0.79
C ARG A 69 5.10 -7.45 1.08
N GLN A 70 4.01 -7.03 0.43
CA GLN A 70 2.70 -7.66 0.58
C GLN A 70 2.70 -9.12 0.10
N ALA A 71 3.39 -9.42 -1.01
CA ALA A 71 3.55 -10.79 -1.49
C ALA A 71 4.28 -11.65 -0.45
N LYS A 72 5.41 -11.17 0.09
CA LYS A 72 6.17 -11.89 1.14
C LYS A 72 5.32 -12.17 2.38
N LEU A 73 4.51 -11.21 2.82
CA LEU A 73 3.61 -11.39 3.96
C LEU A 73 2.56 -12.49 3.71
N LYS A 74 2.03 -12.58 2.48
CA LYS A 74 1.09 -13.63 2.10
C LYS A 74 1.72 -15.03 2.06
N LEU A 75 3.03 -15.12 1.84
CA LEU A 75 3.74 -16.40 1.87
C LEU A 75 3.90 -16.96 3.29
N LEU A 76 3.70 -16.14 4.33
CA LEU A 76 3.74 -16.58 5.73
C LEU A 76 2.45 -17.29 6.15
N ASP A 77 1.39 -17.17 5.37
CA ASP A 77 0.11 -17.86 5.61
C ASP A 77 0.10 -19.18 4.83
N GLU A 78 0.59 -20.24 5.48
CA GLU A 78 0.71 -21.59 4.88
C GLU A 78 -0.64 -22.13 4.38
N VAL A 79 -1.73 -21.88 5.10
CA VAL A 79 -3.07 -22.35 4.74
C VAL A 79 -3.57 -21.62 3.49
N ALA A 80 -3.38 -20.29 3.43
CA ALA A 80 -3.73 -19.53 2.24
C ALA A 80 -2.85 -19.88 1.04
N LEU A 81 -1.58 -20.24 1.28
CA LEU A 81 -0.63 -20.65 0.24
C LEU A 81 -1.00 -22.00 -0.36
N ASP A 82 -1.27 -23.02 0.46
CA ASP A 82 -1.68 -24.35 0.00
C ASP A 82 -2.97 -24.29 -0.84
N ASN A 83 -3.95 -23.53 -0.37
CA ASN A 83 -5.19 -23.30 -1.12
C ASN A 83 -4.94 -22.61 -2.47
N GLN A 84 -3.97 -21.70 -2.55
CA GLN A 84 -3.57 -21.05 -3.80
C GLN A 84 -2.86 -22.04 -4.74
N MET A 85 -1.98 -22.91 -4.22
CA MET A 85 -1.31 -23.93 -5.03
C MET A 85 -2.32 -24.94 -5.62
N LYS A 86 -3.26 -25.45 -4.82
CA LYS A 86 -4.33 -26.34 -5.31
C LYS A 86 -5.18 -25.70 -6.42
N ARG A 87 -5.49 -24.40 -6.28
CA ARG A 87 -6.20 -23.65 -7.34
C ARG A 87 -5.36 -23.51 -8.60
N LEU A 88 -4.05 -23.29 -8.46
CA LEU A 88 -3.12 -23.22 -9.58
C LEU A 88 -3.04 -24.57 -10.31
N GLU A 89 -2.85 -25.67 -9.59
CA GLU A 89 -2.84 -27.04 -10.11
C GLU A 89 -4.12 -27.34 -10.90
N ALA A 90 -5.28 -27.07 -10.31
CA ALA A 90 -6.58 -27.28 -10.96
C ALA A 90 -6.75 -26.42 -12.23
N THR A 91 -6.19 -25.21 -12.26
CA THR A 91 -6.23 -24.33 -13.44
C THR A 91 -5.31 -24.84 -14.54
N MET A 92 -4.10 -25.27 -14.20
CA MET A 92 -3.14 -25.86 -15.15
C MET A 92 -3.67 -27.16 -15.73
N ALA A 93 -4.24 -28.04 -14.91
CA ALA A 93 -4.88 -29.28 -15.37
C ALA A 93 -5.98 -28.99 -16.41
N ARG A 94 -6.82 -27.97 -16.18
CA ARG A 94 -7.83 -27.55 -17.17
C ARG A 94 -7.23 -26.97 -18.46
N MET A 95 -6.17 -26.17 -18.36
CA MET A 95 -5.55 -25.55 -19.53
C MET A 95 -4.81 -26.56 -20.43
N PHE A 96 -4.25 -27.63 -19.85
CA PHE A 96 -3.43 -28.62 -20.56
C PHE A 96 -4.12 -29.98 -20.77
N GLY A 97 -5.45 -30.05 -20.65
CA GLY A 97 -6.25 -31.20 -21.10
C GLY A 97 -6.47 -32.31 -20.07
N GLY A 98 -6.19 -32.07 -18.78
CA GLY A 98 -6.56 -32.97 -17.68
C GLY A 98 -8.04 -32.93 -17.28
N GLY A 99 -8.91 -32.45 -18.16
CA GLY A 99 -10.37 -32.46 -18.00
C GLY A 99 -11.00 -33.52 -18.89
N VAL A 100 -10.92 -34.77 -18.46
CA VAL A 100 -11.89 -35.85 -18.77
C VAL A 100 -12.44 -36.39 -17.47
#